data_AF-A0AAN6UVV9-F1
#
_entry.id   AF-A0AAN6UVV9-F1
#
_cell.length_a   1.000
_cell.length_b   1.000
_cell.length_c   1.000
_cell.angle_alpha   90.00
_cell.angle_beta   90.00
_cell.angle_gamma   90.00
#
_symmetry.space_group_name_H-M   'P 1'
#
loop_
_entity.id
_entity.type
_entity.pdbx_description
1 polymer ?
#
loop_
_entity_poly.entity_id
_entity_poly.type
_entity_poly.pdbx_seq_one_letter_code
_entity_poly.pdbx_strand_id
1 'polypeptide(L)'
;MPPNTEPISAGPLIRLLVLFLVAANYHKYLRWITKPSPGLMFIFNMCIKVKLVATLAEAHAMRFVAEHTSVPVPKIYCALFMNGKMVCQGWRSRSEESKSRIYTQLRRMITEIRSIPAPEGTSVGSVDGGPFCDCRLPSSLLWGPFCTTRDFHQALANESNSRPVLTHGDLSCLNILIEGDDVVGIVDWEIAGWLPPYWEYTCAKNVNPMMEFRAEEVDKILEPMPHELEMERIKRKYFGDT
;
A
#
# COMPACT_ATOMS: atom_id res chain seq x y z
N MET A 1 25.79 -4.89 -15.38
CA MET A 1 25.82 -3.56 -14.74
C MET A 1 24.37 -3.13 -14.57
N PRO A 2 23.90 -2.79 -13.36
CA PRO A 2 22.57 -2.23 -13.22
C PRO A 2 22.54 -0.84 -13.89
N PRO A 3 21.44 -0.47 -14.57
CA PRO A 3 21.34 0.80 -15.28
C PRO A 3 21.48 1.96 -14.29
N ASN A 4 22.25 2.98 -14.69
CA ASN A 4 22.44 4.23 -13.96
C ASN A 4 21.08 4.82 -13.55
N THR A 5 20.79 4.76 -12.25
CA THR A 5 19.62 5.37 -11.64
C THR A 5 19.88 6.86 -11.43
N GLU A 6 19.66 7.65 -12.48
CA GLU A 6 19.53 9.09 -12.30
C GLU A 6 18.24 9.40 -11.53
N PRO A 7 18.29 10.24 -10.48
CA PRO A 7 17.12 10.58 -9.68
C PRO A 7 16.17 11.46 -10.47
N ILE A 8 14.93 10.99 -10.63
CA ILE A 8 13.86 11.69 -11.33
C ILE A 8 13.32 12.79 -10.40
N SER A 9 13.71 14.04 -10.67
CA SER A 9 12.99 15.30 -10.36
C SER A 9 13.21 16.08 -9.04
N ALA A 10 14.22 15.79 -8.20
CA ALA A 10 14.58 16.70 -7.08
C ALA A 10 15.87 17.46 -7.36
N GLY A 11 15.82 18.80 -7.24
CA GLY A 11 17.01 19.63 -7.30
C GLY A 11 18.05 19.23 -6.24
N PRO A 12 19.36 19.44 -6.49
CA PRO A 12 20.45 18.93 -5.66
C PRO A 12 20.38 19.35 -4.18
N LEU A 13 19.78 20.51 -3.87
CA LEU A 13 19.63 21.05 -2.52
C LEU A 13 18.71 20.20 -1.63
N ILE A 14 17.56 19.77 -2.17
CA ILE A 14 16.57 18.97 -1.41
C ILE A 14 17.16 17.59 -1.10
N ARG A 15 17.92 17.03 -2.03
CA ARG A 15 18.64 15.77 -1.83
C ARG A 15 19.65 15.88 -0.70
N LEU A 16 20.43 16.96 -0.65
CA LEU A 16 21.43 17.18 0.39
C LEU A 16 20.76 17.33 1.78
N LEU A 17 19.66 18.08 1.84
CA LEU A 17 18.89 18.28 3.07
C LEU A 17 18.33 16.95 3.61
N VAL A 18 17.72 16.13 2.76
CA VAL A 18 17.19 14.82 3.13
C VAL A 18 18.29 13.89 3.64
N LEU A 19 19.40 13.79 2.90
CA LEU A 19 20.53 12.95 3.31
C LEU A 19 21.12 13.42 4.64
N PHE A 20 21.19 14.73 4.86
CA PHE A 20 21.60 15.31 6.13
C PHE A 20 20.64 14.96 7.27
N LEU A 21 19.32 15.07 7.07
CA LEU A 21 18.31 14.71 8.08
C LEU A 21 18.35 13.23 8.43
N VAL A 22 18.46 12.35 7.42
CA VAL A 22 18.60 10.90 7.64
C VAL A 22 19.92 10.60 8.37
N ALA A 23 21.04 11.16 7.94
CA ALA A 23 22.34 10.96 8.59
C ALA A 23 22.37 11.48 10.03
N ALA A 24 21.77 12.65 10.28
CA ALA A 24 21.64 13.23 11.61
C ALA A 24 20.78 12.36 12.53
N ASN A 25 19.72 11.72 12.02
CA ASN A 25 18.85 10.84 12.80
C ASN A 25 19.51 9.48 13.12
N TYR A 26 20.33 8.96 12.21
CA TYR A 26 21.18 7.78 12.47
C TYR A 26 22.43 8.11 13.31
N HIS A 27 22.72 9.38 13.58
CA HIS A 27 23.84 9.80 14.41
C HIS A 27 23.59 9.48 15.88
N LYS A 28 24.58 8.85 16.54
CA LYS A 28 24.46 8.25 17.88
C LYS A 28 23.94 9.18 19.00
N TYR A 29 24.08 10.49 18.84
CA TYR A 29 23.65 11.50 19.82
C TYR A 29 22.18 11.95 19.65
N LEU A 30 21.59 11.86 18.46
CA LEU A 30 20.19 12.23 18.23
C LEU A 30 19.21 11.07 18.46
N ARG A 31 19.73 9.83 18.54
CA ARG A 31 18.97 8.59 18.79
C ARG A 31 18.12 8.62 20.07
N TRP A 32 18.45 9.48 21.03
CA TRP A 32 17.70 9.63 22.29
C TRP A 32 16.48 10.56 22.18
N ILE A 33 16.45 11.44 21.17
CA ILE A 33 15.37 12.42 20.96
C ILE A 33 14.25 11.83 20.11
N THR A 34 14.59 10.91 19.19
CA THR A 34 13.62 10.26 18.30
C THR A 34 13.54 8.77 18.63
N LYS A 35 12.43 8.30 19.23
CA LYS A 35 12.11 6.86 19.25
C LYS A 35 11.88 6.43 17.80
N PRO A 36 12.78 5.66 17.17
CA PRO A 36 12.60 5.32 15.77
C PRO A 36 11.54 4.23 15.66
N SER A 37 10.44 4.54 14.96
CA SER A 37 9.58 3.52 14.37
C SER A 37 10.37 2.85 13.24
N PRO A 38 10.33 1.52 13.06
CA PRO A 38 10.99 0.90 11.91
C PRO A 38 10.41 1.48 10.62
N GLY A 39 11.26 2.09 9.78
CA GLY A 39 10.90 2.46 8.42
C GLY A 39 10.25 3.82 8.21
N LEU A 40 9.63 4.48 9.20
CA LEU A 40 8.99 5.80 9.03
C LEU A 40 9.50 6.85 10.04
N MET A 41 9.82 8.05 9.54
CA MET A 41 10.29 9.22 10.29
C MET A 41 9.39 10.42 10.02
N PHE A 42 8.93 11.10 11.07
CA PHE A 42 8.16 12.33 10.94
C PHE A 42 8.99 13.54 11.39
N ILE A 43 9.28 14.47 10.48
CA ILE A 43 10.07 15.69 10.77
C ILE A 43 9.34 16.89 10.18
N PHE A 44 8.95 17.88 10.99
CA PHE A 44 8.32 19.14 10.52
C PHE A 44 7.24 18.94 9.43
N ASN A 45 6.19 18.16 9.75
CA ASN A 45 5.07 17.80 8.85
C ASN A 45 5.44 16.88 7.66
N MET A 46 6.66 16.35 7.63
CA MET A 46 7.20 15.53 6.56
C MET A 46 7.25 14.06 6.97
N CYS A 47 6.71 13.16 6.15
CA CYS A 47 6.81 11.71 6.33
C CYS A 47 7.94 11.12 5.48
N ILE A 48 9.05 10.77 6.11
CA ILE A 48 10.24 10.16 5.49
C ILE A 48 10.21 8.65 5.73
N LYS A 49 10.05 7.85 4.68
CA LYS A 49 10.23 6.39 4.77
C LYS A 49 11.67 6.02 4.44
N VAL A 50 12.40 5.38 5.37
CA VAL A 50 13.78 4.93 5.18
C VAL A 50 13.83 3.41 5.28
N LYS A 51 14.04 2.72 4.15
CA LYS A 51 14.21 1.26 4.11
C LYS A 51 15.69 0.91 3.93
N LEU A 52 16.17 -0.07 4.71
CA LEU A 52 17.55 -0.56 4.65
C LEU A 52 17.82 -1.43 3.40
N VAL A 53 16.76 -1.96 2.79
CA VAL A 53 16.78 -2.76 1.56
C VAL A 53 15.62 -2.24 0.70
N ALA A 54 15.94 -1.54 -0.38
CA ALA A 54 14.94 -1.02 -1.30
C ALA A 54 14.77 -2.01 -2.45
N THR A 55 13.67 -2.78 -2.46
CA THR A 55 13.15 -3.29 -3.73
C THR A 55 12.58 -2.10 -4.50
N LEU A 56 12.86 -2.01 -5.81
CA LEU A 56 12.33 -0.92 -6.66
C LEU A 56 10.81 -1.02 -6.89
N ALA A 57 10.17 -2.08 -6.39
CA ALA A 57 8.74 -2.37 -6.56
C ALA A 57 7.84 -1.20 -6.11
N GLU A 58 8.09 -0.63 -4.91
CA GLU A 58 7.31 0.51 -4.39
C GLU A 58 7.41 1.72 -5.33
N ALA A 59 8.62 2.04 -5.80
CA ALA A 59 8.85 3.14 -6.73
C ALA A 59 8.20 2.88 -8.11
N HIS A 60 8.28 1.66 -8.63
CA HIS A 60 7.66 1.30 -9.90
C HIS A 60 6.14 1.37 -9.83
N ALA A 61 5.53 0.81 -8.78
CA ALA A 61 4.10 0.83 -8.55
C ALA A 61 3.57 2.27 -8.43
N MET A 62 4.24 3.11 -7.63
CA MET A 62 3.85 4.51 -7.48
C MET A 62 3.96 5.28 -8.80
N ARG A 63 5.05 5.10 -9.57
CA ARG A 63 5.18 5.73 -10.90
C ARG A 63 4.05 5.29 -11.82
N PHE A 64 3.76 3.99 -11.86
CA PHE A 64 2.68 3.45 -12.69
C PHE A 64 1.32 4.05 -12.32
N VAL A 65 0.98 4.10 -11.03
CA VAL A 65 -0.28 4.71 -10.56
C VAL A 65 -0.36 6.20 -10.90
N ALA A 66 0.74 6.96 -10.72
CA ALA A 66 0.79 8.38 -11.04
C ALA A 66 0.59 8.67 -12.54
N GLU A 67 1.11 7.79 -13.41
CA GLU A 67 0.99 7.93 -14.87
C GLU A 67 -0.42 7.60 -15.38
N HIS A 68 -1.17 6.77 -14.65
CA HIS A 68 -2.45 6.20 -15.12
C HIS A 68 -3.68 6.68 -14.35
N THR A 69 -3.51 7.41 -13.24
CA THR A 69 -4.64 7.85 -12.39
C THR A 69 -4.43 9.27 -11.86
N SER A 70 -5.50 9.85 -11.30
CA SER A 70 -5.40 11.10 -10.54
C SER A 70 -5.09 10.86 -9.04
N VAL A 71 -4.90 9.60 -8.64
CA VAL A 71 -4.67 9.23 -7.24
C VAL A 71 -3.37 9.88 -6.74
N PRO A 72 -3.42 10.62 -5.64
CA PRO A 72 -2.23 11.22 -5.06
C PRO A 72 -1.34 10.12 -4.50
N VAL A 73 -0.28 9.81 -5.25
CA VAL A 73 0.83 8.98 -4.78
C VAL A 73 2.05 9.88 -4.54
N PRO A 74 2.91 9.55 -3.55
CA PRO A 74 4.10 10.34 -3.30
C PRO A 74 5.01 10.45 -4.54
N LYS A 75 5.69 11.59 -4.70
CA LYS A 75 6.74 11.74 -5.71
C LYS A 75 8.02 11.03 -5.25
N ILE A 76 8.66 10.29 -6.16
CA ILE A 76 9.83 9.45 -5.88
C ILE A 76 11.08 10.33 -5.82
N TYR A 77 11.47 10.71 -4.61
CA TYR A 77 12.76 11.30 -4.29
C TYR A 77 13.44 10.36 -3.30
N CYS A 78 14.77 10.35 -3.16
CA CYS A 78 15.47 9.49 -2.19
C CYS A 78 15.00 9.65 -0.71
N ALA A 79 14.05 10.55 -0.43
CA ALA A 79 13.04 10.38 0.62
C ALA A 79 11.69 10.94 0.13
N LEU A 80 10.60 10.32 0.58
CA LEU A 80 9.23 10.73 0.28
C LEU A 80 8.91 12.10 0.93
N PHE A 81 8.14 12.95 0.23
CA PHE A 81 7.57 14.18 0.78
C PHE A 81 6.05 14.14 0.57
N MET A 82 5.29 13.86 1.63
CA MET A 82 3.85 14.14 1.68
C MET A 82 3.51 14.76 3.04
N ASN A 83 2.75 15.86 2.98
CA ASN A 83 2.11 16.44 4.15
C ASN A 83 0.84 15.62 4.44
N GLY A 84 0.52 15.39 5.72
CA GLY A 84 -0.70 14.71 6.12
C GLY A 84 -0.52 13.80 7.34
N LYS A 85 -1.62 13.54 8.05
CA LYS A 85 -1.67 12.58 9.16
C LYS A 85 -2.29 11.29 8.68
N MET A 86 -1.88 10.16 9.25
CA MET A 86 -2.53 8.88 8.98
C MET A 86 -4.02 8.97 9.35
N VAL A 87 -4.90 8.43 8.52
CA VAL A 87 -6.36 8.53 8.71
C VAL A 87 -6.83 7.90 10.02
N CYS A 88 -6.06 6.94 10.56
CA CYS A 88 -6.35 6.33 11.86
C CYS A 88 -6.19 7.29 13.05
N GLN A 89 -5.41 8.36 12.91
CA GLN A 89 -5.12 9.29 14.00
C GLN A 89 -6.33 10.18 14.28
N GLY A 90 -7.00 9.94 15.40
CA GLY A 90 -8.19 10.67 15.81
C GLY A 90 -9.43 10.31 15.00
N TRP A 91 -9.47 9.12 14.39
CA TRP A 91 -10.62 8.67 13.58
C TRP A 91 -11.92 8.63 14.40
N ARG A 92 -11.86 8.17 15.66
CA ARG A 92 -13.03 8.07 16.54
C ARG A 92 -13.67 9.41 16.86
N SER A 93 -12.89 10.48 16.93
CA SER A 93 -13.37 11.82 17.28
C SER A 93 -13.87 12.65 16.09
N ARG A 94 -13.77 12.12 14.86
CA ARG A 94 -14.29 12.80 13.66
C ARG A 94 -15.81 12.71 13.58
N SER A 95 -16.42 13.76 13.03
CA SER A 95 -17.85 13.75 12.73
C SER A 95 -18.18 12.78 11.59
N GLU A 96 -19.44 12.36 11.50
CA GLU A 96 -19.88 11.44 10.45
C GLU A 96 -19.81 12.08 9.06
N GLU A 97 -20.02 13.40 8.94
CA GLU A 97 -19.87 14.15 7.68
C GLU A 97 -18.43 14.10 7.18
N SER A 98 -17.49 14.31 8.10
CA SER A 98 -16.06 14.27 7.83
C SER A 98 -15.60 12.87 7.39
N LYS A 99 -16.05 11.82 8.08
CA LYS A 99 -15.82 10.42 7.67
C LYS A 99 -16.43 10.14 6.30
N SER A 100 -17.65 10.62 6.04
CA SER A 100 -18.36 10.47 4.76
C SER A 100 -17.59 11.09 3.58
N ARG A 101 -17.02 12.30 3.76
CA ARG A 101 -16.14 12.91 2.74
C ARG A 101 -14.92 12.04 2.46
N ILE A 102 -14.30 11.48 3.49
CA ILE A 102 -13.12 10.61 3.33
C ILE A 102 -13.48 9.31 2.61
N TYR A 103 -14.56 8.61 3.00
CA TYR A 103 -14.99 7.40 2.31
C TYR A 103 -15.28 7.66 0.83
N THR A 104 -15.93 8.79 0.52
CA THR A 104 -16.27 9.15 -0.86
C THR A 104 -15.01 9.35 -1.71
N GLN A 105 -13.99 10.03 -1.17
CA GLN A 105 -12.71 10.20 -1.85
C GLN A 105 -11.99 8.86 -2.05
N LEU A 106 -11.92 8.03 -1.02
CA LEU A 106 -11.26 6.72 -1.10
C LEU A 106 -11.96 5.80 -2.09
N ARG A 107 -13.30 5.73 -2.09
CA ARG A 107 -14.07 4.98 -3.10
C ARG A 107 -13.69 5.41 -4.51
N ARG A 108 -13.69 6.73 -4.77
CA ARG A 108 -13.32 7.27 -6.08
C ARG A 108 -11.90 6.86 -6.48
N MET A 109 -10.92 7.02 -5.58
CA MET A 109 -9.52 6.64 -5.85
C MET A 109 -9.37 5.15 -6.13
N ILE A 110 -10.04 4.27 -5.37
CA ILE A 110 -9.99 2.82 -5.61
C ILE A 110 -10.68 2.46 -6.93
N THR A 111 -11.80 3.10 -7.26
CA THR A 111 -12.45 2.91 -8.56
C THR A 111 -11.52 3.31 -9.71
N GLU A 112 -10.77 4.40 -9.57
CA GLU A 112 -9.76 4.82 -10.55
C GLU A 112 -8.62 3.80 -10.68
N ILE A 113 -8.08 3.29 -9.55
CA ILE A 113 -7.03 2.26 -9.57
C ILE A 113 -7.51 0.98 -10.27
N ARG A 114 -8.75 0.57 -10.00
CA ARG A 114 -9.34 -0.64 -10.57
C ARG A 114 -9.76 -0.48 -12.04
N SER A 115 -9.90 0.74 -12.54
CA SER A 115 -10.25 0.98 -13.95
C SER A 115 -9.03 0.96 -14.88
N ILE A 116 -7.81 0.94 -14.33
CA ILE A 116 -6.59 0.78 -15.13
C ILE A 116 -6.64 -0.58 -15.82
N PRO A 117 -6.61 -0.64 -17.16
CA PRO A 117 -6.65 -1.90 -17.87
C PRO A 117 -5.36 -2.67 -17.61
N ALA A 118 -5.50 -3.94 -17.22
CA ALA A 118 -4.36 -4.85 -17.15
C ALA A 118 -3.73 -5.00 -18.55
N PRO A 119 -2.40 -4.88 -18.70
CA PRO A 119 -1.71 -5.15 -19.96
C PRO A 119 -2.09 -6.51 -20.55
N GLU A 120 -2.03 -6.66 -21.86
CA GLU A 120 -2.34 -7.94 -22.51
C GLU A 120 -1.35 -9.03 -22.04
N GLY A 121 -1.88 -10.19 -21.65
CA GLY A 121 -1.07 -11.27 -21.07
C GLY A 121 -0.75 -11.12 -19.58
N THR A 122 -1.36 -10.15 -18.87
CA THR A 122 -1.14 -9.97 -17.43
C THR A 122 -1.59 -11.20 -16.63
N SER A 123 -0.61 -11.80 -15.97
CA SER A 123 -0.71 -12.83 -14.95
C SER A 123 -0.99 -12.25 -13.56
N VAL A 124 -1.41 -13.09 -12.61
CA VAL A 124 -1.41 -12.69 -11.20
C VAL A 124 0.02 -12.50 -10.73
N GLY A 125 0.38 -11.29 -10.30
CA GLY A 125 1.77 -10.92 -10.03
C GLY A 125 1.96 -9.46 -9.64
N SER A 126 3.23 -9.07 -9.47
CA SER A 126 3.64 -7.68 -9.24
C SER A 126 3.24 -6.77 -10.41
N VAL A 127 3.20 -5.46 -10.19
CA VAL A 127 2.88 -4.45 -11.21
C VAL A 127 3.77 -4.56 -12.46
N ASP A 128 5.02 -4.97 -12.29
CA ASP A 128 6.01 -5.17 -13.35
C ASP A 128 5.98 -6.57 -14.00
N GLY A 129 4.97 -7.39 -13.68
CA GLY A 129 4.83 -8.75 -14.20
C GLY A 129 5.70 -9.80 -13.49
N GLY A 130 6.43 -9.39 -12.45
CA GLY A 130 7.24 -10.28 -11.61
C GLY A 130 6.44 -11.03 -10.54
N PRO A 131 7.13 -11.85 -9.71
CA PRO A 131 6.55 -12.38 -8.48
C PRO A 131 6.12 -11.25 -7.53
N PHE A 132 5.08 -11.48 -6.73
CA PHE A 132 4.60 -10.57 -5.70
C PHE A 132 4.84 -11.15 -4.31
N CYS A 133 4.91 -10.29 -3.31
CA CYS A 133 5.11 -10.68 -1.92
C CYS A 133 3.81 -10.47 -1.14
N ASP A 134 3.35 -11.47 -0.38
CA ASP A 134 2.24 -11.32 0.57
C ASP A 134 2.50 -12.19 1.80
N CYS A 135 2.51 -11.57 2.98
CA CYS A 135 2.84 -12.24 4.24
C CYS A 135 1.78 -13.28 4.69
N ARG A 136 0.63 -13.38 4.00
CA ARG A 136 -0.45 -14.32 4.30
C ARG A 136 -0.33 -15.63 3.50
N LEU A 137 0.71 -15.79 2.69
CA LEU A 137 0.92 -16.97 1.85
C LEU A 137 1.83 -18.01 2.55
N PRO A 138 1.50 -19.32 2.45
CA PRO A 138 1.99 -20.36 3.36
C PRO A 138 3.46 -20.80 3.18
N SER A 139 4.22 -20.26 2.23
CA SER A 139 5.69 -20.48 2.16
C SER A 139 6.32 -19.70 1.02
N SER A 140 7.44 -19.01 1.32
CA SER A 140 8.21 -18.09 0.47
C SER A 140 7.71 -16.64 0.44
N LEU A 141 8.65 -15.70 0.61
CA LEU A 141 8.42 -14.26 0.55
C LEU A 141 8.01 -13.77 -0.86
N LEU A 142 8.04 -14.61 -1.90
CA LEU A 142 7.83 -14.27 -3.32
C LEU A 142 6.97 -15.34 -4.01
N TRP A 143 5.81 -14.97 -4.53
CA TRP A 143 4.82 -15.83 -5.19
C TRP A 143 4.52 -15.38 -6.62
N GLY A 144 4.26 -16.33 -7.53
CA GLY A 144 3.95 -16.05 -8.93
C GLY A 144 5.19 -15.71 -9.79
N PRO A 145 5.03 -15.10 -10.99
CA PRO A 145 3.75 -14.77 -11.63
C PRO A 145 2.98 -16.02 -12.08
N PHE A 146 1.65 -15.99 -11.98
CA PHE A 146 0.75 -17.07 -12.41
C PHE A 146 -0.03 -16.68 -13.67
N CYS A 147 0.12 -17.43 -14.75
CA CYS A 147 -0.49 -17.14 -16.06
C CYS A 147 -1.98 -16.78 -16.00
N THR A 148 -2.73 -17.39 -15.08
CA THR A 148 -4.13 -17.07 -14.85
C THR A 148 -4.48 -16.95 -13.37
N THR A 149 -5.57 -16.23 -13.07
CA THR A 149 -6.20 -16.22 -11.75
C THR A 149 -6.56 -17.63 -11.28
N ARG A 150 -6.96 -18.51 -12.21
CA ARG A 150 -7.20 -19.92 -11.94
C ARG A 150 -5.94 -20.65 -11.48
N ASP A 151 -4.77 -20.42 -12.08
CA ASP A 151 -3.53 -21.09 -11.68
C ASP A 151 -3.08 -20.63 -10.29
N PHE A 152 -3.21 -19.33 -10.01
CA PHE A 152 -3.04 -18.78 -8.67
C PHE A 152 -3.99 -19.42 -7.66
N HIS A 153 -5.26 -19.59 -8.05
CA HIS A 153 -6.28 -20.23 -7.25
C HIS A 153 -6.14 -21.73 -7.11
N GLN A 154 -5.56 -22.43 -8.08
CA GLN A 154 -5.17 -23.83 -7.92
C GLN A 154 -4.00 -23.96 -6.94
N ALA A 155 -3.08 -22.99 -6.95
CA ALA A 155 -2.05 -22.88 -5.91
C ALA A 155 -2.62 -22.48 -4.53
N LEU A 156 -3.79 -21.83 -4.47
CA LEU A 156 -4.46 -21.37 -3.25
C LEU A 156 -5.71 -22.16 -2.82
N ALA A 157 -6.12 -23.16 -3.59
CA ALA A 157 -7.39 -23.90 -3.47
C ALA A 157 -8.70 -23.05 -3.46
N ASN A 158 -8.83 -22.00 -4.28
CA ASN A 158 -10.01 -21.10 -4.29
C ASN A 158 -10.51 -20.68 -5.70
N GLU A 159 -11.49 -21.35 -6.32
CA GLU A 159 -11.91 -21.12 -7.72
C GLU A 159 -12.66 -19.79 -8.00
N SER A 160 -11.94 -18.68 -8.20
CA SER A 160 -12.49 -17.48 -8.88
C SER A 160 -11.85 -17.31 -10.27
N ASN A 161 -12.64 -17.00 -11.31
CA ASN A 161 -12.15 -16.87 -12.70
C ASN A 161 -12.05 -15.41 -13.16
N SER A 162 -12.02 -14.47 -12.21
CA SER A 162 -12.02 -13.04 -12.50
C SER A 162 -10.67 -12.58 -13.06
N ARG A 163 -10.69 -11.64 -14.02
CA ARG A 163 -9.46 -10.99 -14.51
C ARG A 163 -8.76 -10.26 -13.35
N PRO A 164 -7.41 -10.30 -13.28
CA PRO A 164 -6.68 -9.51 -12.30
C PRO A 164 -6.95 -8.02 -12.47
N VAL A 165 -7.01 -7.31 -11.35
CA VAL A 165 -7.10 -5.84 -11.29
C VAL A 165 -5.91 -5.31 -10.52
N LEU A 166 -5.55 -4.05 -10.71
CA LEU A 166 -4.52 -3.45 -9.89
C LEU A 166 -5.05 -3.31 -8.44
N THR A 167 -4.25 -3.81 -7.51
CA THR A 167 -4.51 -3.72 -6.07
C THR A 167 -3.32 -3.07 -5.39
N HIS A 168 -3.56 -2.34 -4.31
CA HIS A 168 -2.56 -1.82 -3.40
C HIS A 168 -1.94 -2.95 -2.56
N GLY A 169 -2.75 -3.93 -2.15
CA GLY A 169 -2.32 -5.10 -1.40
C GLY A 169 -2.17 -4.86 0.11
N ASP A 170 -1.74 -3.65 0.53
CA ASP A 170 -1.73 -3.24 1.95
C ASP A 170 -2.60 -2.00 2.23
N LEU A 171 -3.82 -1.95 1.69
CA LEU A 171 -4.69 -0.79 1.91
C LEU A 171 -5.21 -0.76 3.35
N SER A 172 -4.48 -0.05 4.22
CA SER A 172 -4.80 0.12 5.63
C SER A 172 -4.87 1.60 6.03
N CYS A 173 -5.46 1.88 7.19
CA CYS A 173 -5.53 3.23 7.72
C CYS A 173 -4.16 3.82 8.16
N LEU A 174 -3.10 3.02 8.19
CA LEU A 174 -1.73 3.50 8.36
C LEU A 174 -1.14 4.04 7.05
N ASN A 175 -1.70 3.58 5.93
CA ASN A 175 -1.21 3.84 4.58
C ASN A 175 -2.04 4.90 3.84
N ILE A 176 -3.00 5.53 4.54
CA ILE A 176 -3.83 6.61 4.00
C ILE A 176 -3.52 7.89 4.78
N LEU A 177 -3.07 8.92 4.06
CA LEU A 177 -2.79 10.25 4.62
C LEU A 177 -3.93 11.23 4.33
N ILE A 178 -4.27 12.02 5.34
CA ILE A 178 -5.30 13.07 5.28
C ILE A 178 -4.77 14.42 5.76
N GLU A 179 -5.32 15.50 5.19
CA GLU A 179 -5.20 16.87 5.69
C GLU A 179 -6.61 17.46 5.85
N GLY A 180 -7.00 17.79 7.08
CA GLY A 180 -8.39 18.13 7.37
C GLY A 180 -9.33 16.95 7.06
N ASP A 181 -10.18 17.11 6.04
CA ASP A 181 -11.14 16.13 5.53
C ASP A 181 -10.76 15.58 4.15
N ASP A 182 -9.60 15.98 3.62
CA ASP A 182 -9.17 15.62 2.28
C ASP A 182 -8.10 14.52 2.33
N VAL A 183 -8.23 13.53 1.46
CA VAL A 183 -7.24 12.45 1.31
C VAL A 183 -6.11 12.98 0.44
N VAL A 184 -4.94 13.14 1.05
CA VAL A 184 -3.76 13.76 0.42
C VAL A 184 -2.72 12.74 -0.03
N GLY A 185 -2.90 11.46 0.31
CA GLY A 185 -2.16 10.40 -0.36
C GLY A 185 -2.39 8.99 0.15
N ILE A 186 -2.07 8.03 -0.71
CA ILE A 186 -1.97 6.61 -0.37
C ILE A 186 -0.50 6.20 -0.52
N VAL A 187 0.05 5.54 0.50
CA VAL A 187 1.47 5.16 0.61
C VAL A 187 1.63 3.67 0.80
N ASP A 188 2.87 3.19 0.70
CA ASP A 188 3.21 1.77 0.91
C ASP A 188 2.74 0.82 -0.19
N TRP A 189 3.00 1.21 -1.43
CA TRP A 189 2.67 0.44 -2.64
C TRP A 189 3.61 -0.74 -2.91
N GLU A 190 4.39 -1.17 -1.91
CA GLU A 190 5.47 -2.14 -2.13
C GLU A 190 4.97 -3.54 -2.52
N ILE A 191 3.76 -3.87 -2.10
CA ILE A 191 3.09 -5.15 -2.42
C ILE A 191 1.94 -4.98 -3.43
N ALA A 192 1.88 -3.82 -4.10
CA ALA A 192 0.90 -3.60 -5.13
C ALA A 192 1.10 -4.58 -6.30
N GLY A 193 -0.01 -5.00 -6.90
CA GLY A 193 0.05 -6.00 -7.95
C GLY A 193 -1.27 -6.22 -8.66
N TRP A 194 -1.16 -6.91 -9.80
CA TRP A 194 -2.30 -7.42 -10.56
C TRP A 194 -2.80 -8.68 -9.87
N LEU A 195 -3.86 -8.53 -9.07
CA LEU A 195 -4.37 -9.58 -8.19
C LEU A 195 -5.88 -9.74 -8.38
N PRO A 196 -6.48 -10.86 -7.92
CA PRO A 196 -7.92 -11.03 -8.01
C PRO A 196 -8.68 -9.89 -7.31
N PRO A 197 -9.86 -9.46 -7.81
CA PRO A 197 -10.59 -8.31 -7.25
C PRO A 197 -10.90 -8.39 -5.76
N TYR A 198 -11.10 -9.61 -5.23
CA TYR A 198 -11.38 -9.83 -3.82
C TYR A 198 -10.17 -9.61 -2.92
N TRP A 199 -8.96 -9.66 -3.48
CA TRP A 199 -7.72 -9.64 -2.72
C TRP A 199 -7.63 -8.40 -1.84
N GLU A 200 -7.85 -7.22 -2.41
CA GLU A 200 -7.85 -5.95 -1.67
C GLU A 200 -8.84 -5.95 -0.50
N TYR A 201 -10.06 -6.46 -0.72
CA TYR A 201 -11.08 -6.48 0.31
C TYR A 201 -10.70 -7.41 1.46
N THR A 202 -10.24 -8.63 1.14
CA THR A 202 -9.85 -9.59 2.19
C THR A 202 -8.56 -9.16 2.92
N CYS A 203 -7.65 -8.44 2.26
CA CYS A 203 -6.51 -7.77 2.92
C CYS A 203 -7.00 -6.72 3.91
N ALA A 204 -7.76 -5.74 3.40
CA ALA A 204 -8.17 -4.57 4.16
C ALA A 204 -9.05 -4.94 5.37
N LYS A 205 -9.84 -6.02 5.29
CA LYS A 205 -10.65 -6.52 6.42
C LYS A 205 -9.82 -7.13 7.55
N ASN A 206 -8.55 -7.46 7.34
CA ASN A 206 -7.64 -7.96 8.37
C ASN A 206 -7.05 -6.82 9.21
N VAL A 207 -7.91 -6.00 9.81
CA VAL A 207 -7.48 -4.85 10.63
C VAL A 207 -7.11 -5.32 12.03
N ASN A 208 -6.04 -4.76 12.59
CA ASN A 208 -5.71 -4.94 14.01
C ASN A 208 -6.87 -4.39 14.87
N PRO A 209 -7.52 -5.21 15.73
CA PRO A 209 -8.66 -4.79 16.55
C PRO A 209 -8.39 -3.61 17.49
N MET A 210 -7.13 -3.32 17.79
CA MET A 210 -6.71 -2.19 18.62
C MET A 210 -6.72 -0.85 17.88
N MET A 211 -6.91 -0.85 16.57
CA MET A 211 -7.00 0.36 15.79
C MET A 211 -8.35 1.06 15.94
N GLU A 212 -8.34 2.38 15.81
CA GLU A 212 -9.56 3.19 15.82
C GLU A 212 -10.42 2.97 14.57
N PHE A 213 -9.75 2.84 13.43
CA PHE A 213 -10.36 2.51 12.15
C PHE A 213 -10.64 1.01 12.12
N ARG A 214 -11.92 0.62 12.12
CA ARG A 214 -12.32 -0.78 12.28
C ARG A 214 -12.62 -1.45 10.94
N ALA A 215 -12.76 -2.78 10.97
CA ALA A 215 -13.07 -3.56 9.78
C ALA A 215 -14.40 -3.17 9.12
N GLU A 216 -15.37 -2.62 9.86
CA GLU A 216 -16.65 -2.15 9.29
C GLU A 216 -16.47 -0.90 8.41
N GLU A 217 -15.40 -0.13 8.62
CA GLU A 217 -15.09 1.04 7.81
C GLU A 217 -14.64 0.66 6.40
N VAL A 218 -14.07 -0.53 6.24
CA VAL A 218 -13.65 -1.08 4.94
C VAL A 218 -14.86 -1.30 4.03
N ASP A 219 -16.00 -1.71 4.58
CA ASP A 219 -17.25 -1.92 3.83
C ASP A 219 -17.81 -0.60 3.29
N LYS A 220 -17.36 0.53 3.86
CA LYS A 220 -17.67 1.88 3.38
C LYS A 220 -16.67 2.38 2.33
N ILE A 221 -15.65 1.62 1.96
CA ILE A 221 -14.63 2.04 0.98
C ILE A 221 -14.56 1.06 -0.19
N LEU A 222 -14.60 -0.24 0.12
CA LEU A 222 -14.53 -1.32 -0.84
C LEU A 222 -15.90 -1.99 -0.95
N GLU A 223 -16.20 -2.53 -2.12
CA GLU A 223 -17.37 -3.38 -2.32
C GLU A 223 -17.28 -4.62 -1.40
N PRO A 224 -18.29 -4.87 -0.54
CA PRO A 224 -18.26 -6.02 0.35
C PRO A 224 -18.29 -7.35 -0.40
N MET A 225 -17.33 -8.23 -0.10
CA MET A 225 -17.22 -9.58 -0.67
C MET A 225 -17.25 -10.63 0.45
N PRO A 226 -18.42 -10.87 1.07
CA PRO A 226 -18.53 -11.66 2.30
C PRO A 226 -18.20 -13.14 2.09
N HIS A 227 -18.48 -13.69 0.91
CA HIS A 227 -18.17 -15.08 0.58
C HIS A 227 -16.65 -15.30 0.53
N GLU A 228 -15.93 -14.45 -0.18
CA GLU A 228 -14.48 -14.49 -0.33
C GLU A 228 -13.78 -14.23 1.01
N LEU A 229 -14.33 -13.33 1.83
CA LEU A 229 -13.84 -13.10 3.19
C LEU A 229 -14.02 -14.33 4.09
N GLU A 230 -15.13 -15.06 3.96
CA GLU A 230 -15.34 -16.29 4.72
C GLU A 230 -14.38 -17.40 4.27
N MET A 231 -14.16 -17.54 2.96
CA MET A 231 -13.15 -18.45 2.43
C MET A 231 -11.75 -18.11 2.93
N GLU A 232 -11.40 -16.82 3.00
CA GLU A 232 -10.12 -16.38 3.57
C GLU A 232 -10.01 -16.72 5.06
N ARG A 233 -11.07 -16.56 5.85
CA ARG A 233 -11.10 -16.94 7.28
C ARG A 233 -10.92 -18.44 7.48
N ILE A 234 -11.63 -19.26 6.69
CA ILE A 234 -11.48 -20.71 6.69
C ILE A 234 -10.03 -21.07 6.36
N LYS A 235 -9.49 -20.51 5.26
CA LYS A 235 -8.10 -20.74 4.86
C LYS A 235 -7.13 -20.43 6.00
N ARG A 236 -7.24 -19.27 6.64
CA ARG A 236 -6.35 -18.89 7.76
C ARG A 236 -6.52 -19.77 8.99
N LYS A 237 -7.74 -20.19 9.31
CA LYS A 237 -8.01 -21.08 10.45
C LYS A 237 -7.33 -22.44 10.30
N TYR A 238 -7.28 -22.99 9.09
CA TYR A 238 -6.79 -24.34 8.83
C TYR A 238 -5.38 -24.40 8.22
N PHE A 239 -4.90 -23.31 7.61
CA PHE A 239 -3.65 -23.25 6.85
C PHE A 239 -2.79 -22.01 7.13
N GLY A 240 -3.19 -21.11 8.05
CA GLY A 240 -2.37 -19.98 8.46
C GLY A 240 -1.34 -20.43 9.49
N ASP A 241 -0.05 -20.38 9.15
CA ASP A 241 1.03 -20.53 10.12
C ASP A 241 0.91 -19.45 11.21
N THR A 242 0.95 -19.86 12.48
CA THR A 242 0.94 -19.00 13.67
C THR A 242 2.16 -18.11 13.78
#